data_AF-A0A1U9MDA4-F1
#
_entry.id   AF-A0A1U9MDA4-F1
#
_cell.length_a   1.000
_cell.length_b   1.000
_cell.length_c   1.000
_cell.angle_alpha   90.00
_cell.angle_beta   90.00
_cell.angle_gamma   90.00
#
_symmetry.space_group_name_H-M   'P 1'
#
loop_
_entity.id
_entity.type
_entity.pdbx_description
1 polymer ?
#
loop_
_entity_poly.entity_id
_entity_poly.type
_entity_poly.pdbx_seq_one_letter_code
_entity_poly.pdbx_strand_id
1 'polypeptide(L)'
;MINTSYSAYGINQFSTQNTTTTSKPKGSDTANSVAAEKLKPARINVTDDAESFKGLSRSQLAEIMANKDGLYTEDQQDTAEFFIYEMGMDEYTRVYQATGSHRAGFEALIKFEDQADPLEKQTFQWAKRRANAVVIYENYARSDGVIAKDYDIGNSLYKKLKAFYIRMSNESSIAFLAGREMPDLYGDPEYKKIKSDFYEENRAGFKFTV
;
A
#
# COMPACT_ATOMS: atom_id res chain seq x y z
N MET A 1 3.15 3.04 40.58
CA MET A 1 2.30 4.08 39.97
C MET A 1 3.16 4.81 38.97
N ILE A 2 2.94 4.57 37.68
CA ILE A 2 3.68 5.23 36.60
C ILE A 2 2.66 6.00 35.77
N ASN A 3 2.96 7.28 35.62
CA ASN A 3 2.14 8.34 35.08
C ASN A 3 2.28 8.36 33.56
N THR A 4 1.23 7.99 32.82
CA THR A 4 1.21 8.07 31.35
C THR A 4 0.46 9.34 30.96
N SER A 5 1.19 10.40 30.63
CA SER A 5 0.63 11.62 30.05
C SER A 5 0.55 11.44 28.53
N TYR A 6 -0.66 11.28 27.99
CA TYR A 6 -0.93 11.50 26.58
C TYR A 6 -1.13 13.00 26.38
N SER A 7 -0.12 13.68 25.84
CA SER A 7 -0.26 15.06 25.40
C SER A 7 -1.11 15.09 24.14
N ALA A 8 -2.33 15.60 24.28
CA ALA A 8 -3.17 16.01 23.17
C ALA A 8 -2.51 17.15 22.39
N TYR A 9 -2.23 16.92 21.10
CA TYR A 9 -2.12 17.97 20.10
C TYR A 9 -3.45 17.91 19.32
N GLY A 10 -4.36 18.87 19.41
CA GLY A 10 -4.12 20.31 19.26
C GLY A 10 -4.67 20.70 17.88
N ILE A 11 -6.00 20.70 17.76
CA ILE A 11 -6.74 21.13 16.56
C ILE A 11 -6.41 22.61 16.33
N ASN A 12 -5.67 22.92 15.26
CA ASN A 12 -5.58 24.28 14.74
C ASN A 12 -6.21 24.32 13.34
N GLN A 13 -7.39 24.94 13.30
CA GLN A 13 -8.05 25.40 12.09
C GLN A 13 -7.23 26.55 11.49
N PHE A 14 -6.83 26.45 10.21
CA PHE A 14 -6.47 27.63 9.42
C PHE A 14 -7.01 27.52 7.98
N SER A 15 -8.14 28.18 7.79
CA SER A 15 -8.42 29.20 6.77
C SER A 15 -7.84 29.02 5.35
N THR A 16 -8.76 28.77 4.41
CA THR A 16 -8.63 28.94 2.96
C THR A 16 -8.26 30.37 2.55
N GLN A 17 -7.20 30.54 1.73
CA GLN A 17 -7.09 31.66 0.78
C GLN A 17 -6.41 31.19 -0.51
N ASN A 18 -7.22 30.89 -1.53
CA ASN A 18 -6.80 30.86 -2.92
C ASN A 18 -6.77 32.30 -3.44
N THR A 19 -5.61 32.79 -3.88
CA THR A 19 -5.53 33.98 -4.74
C THR A 19 -4.88 33.61 -6.07
N THR A 20 -5.74 33.33 -7.04
CA THR A 20 -5.40 33.28 -8.46
C THR A 20 -4.95 34.66 -8.92
N THR A 21 -3.73 34.79 -9.44
CA THR A 21 -3.30 35.98 -10.18
C THR A 21 -2.96 35.60 -11.61
N THR A 22 -3.91 35.85 -12.51
CA THR A 22 -3.73 35.76 -13.95
C THR A 22 -3.02 37.01 -14.44
N SER A 23 -1.81 36.89 -14.97
CA SER A 23 -1.18 37.94 -15.76
C SER A 23 -0.89 37.43 -17.17
N LYS A 24 -1.41 38.17 -18.15
CA LYS A 24 -1.36 37.88 -19.59
C LYS A 24 -0.30 38.76 -20.23
N PRO A 25 0.58 38.24 -21.09
CA PRO A 25 1.28 39.09 -22.06
C PRO A 25 0.75 38.91 -23.49
N LYS A 26 0.72 40.04 -24.22
CA LYS A 26 0.51 40.21 -25.67
C LYS A 26 1.60 39.49 -26.48
N GLY A 27 1.21 38.96 -27.64
CA GLY A 27 2.08 38.12 -28.49
C GLY A 27 3.03 38.85 -29.44
N SER A 28 3.84 38.05 -30.12
CA SER A 28 4.38 38.29 -31.47
C SER A 28 4.81 36.98 -32.10
N ASP A 29 4.58 36.85 -33.40
CA ASP A 29 4.88 35.70 -34.24
C ASP A 29 6.34 35.23 -34.20
N THR A 30 6.55 33.93 -34.10
CA THR A 30 7.63 33.22 -34.81
C THR A 30 7.29 31.74 -34.87
N ALA A 31 7.10 31.25 -36.09
CA ALA A 31 6.97 29.83 -36.38
C ALA A 31 8.29 29.13 -36.07
N ASN A 32 8.33 28.40 -34.96
CA ASN A 32 9.32 27.35 -34.72
C ASN A 32 8.57 26.04 -34.52
N SER A 33 8.95 25.05 -35.32
CA SER A 33 8.52 23.67 -35.23
C SER A 33 8.67 23.18 -33.79
N VAL A 34 7.57 23.08 -33.06
CA VAL A 34 7.52 22.37 -31.79
C VAL A 34 7.57 20.90 -32.16
N ALA A 35 8.79 20.35 -32.26
CA ALA A 35 9.00 18.95 -31.99
C ALA A 35 8.24 18.68 -30.69
N ALA A 36 7.30 17.74 -30.71
CA ALA A 36 6.51 17.37 -29.54
C ALA A 36 7.47 16.94 -28.43
N GLU A 37 7.88 17.91 -27.62
CA GLU A 37 8.58 17.71 -26.38
C GLU A 37 7.59 16.89 -25.57
N LYS A 38 7.86 15.59 -25.45
CA LYS A 38 7.10 14.69 -24.59
C LYS A 38 7.01 15.42 -23.26
N LEU A 39 5.82 15.95 -22.94
CA LEU A 39 5.54 16.56 -21.65
C LEU A 39 6.02 15.54 -20.63
N LYS A 40 7.11 15.88 -19.92
CA LYS A 40 7.60 15.04 -18.83
C LYS A 40 6.40 14.84 -17.90
N PRO A 41 6.10 13.60 -17.48
CA PRO A 41 5.00 13.36 -16.55
C PRO A 41 5.15 14.30 -15.36
N ALA A 42 4.04 14.95 -14.98
CA ALA A 42 4.05 15.93 -13.91
C ALA A 42 4.40 15.22 -12.60
N ARG A 43 5.65 15.36 -12.14
CA ARG A 43 6.14 14.78 -10.89
C ARG A 43 5.36 15.34 -9.71
N ILE A 44 4.82 14.47 -8.86
CA ILE A 44 4.27 14.87 -7.56
C ILE A 44 5.44 15.39 -6.72
N ASN A 45 5.34 16.62 -6.22
CA ASN A 45 6.43 17.26 -5.52
C ASN A 45 6.54 16.75 -4.07
N VAL A 46 7.31 15.69 -3.88
CA VAL A 46 7.67 15.15 -2.56
C VAL A 46 9.18 15.31 -2.30
N THR A 47 9.54 15.42 -1.03
CA THR A 47 10.92 15.38 -0.53
C THR A 47 11.17 14.07 0.19
N ASP A 48 12.36 13.86 0.72
CA ASP A 48 12.65 12.69 1.57
C ASP A 48 12.06 12.84 3.00
N ASP A 49 11.38 13.96 3.28
CA ASP A 49 10.62 14.16 4.53
C ASP A 49 9.23 13.51 4.41
N ALA A 50 8.91 12.62 5.35
CA ALA A 50 7.62 11.95 5.42
C ALA A 50 6.44 12.93 5.52
N GLU A 51 6.64 14.12 6.10
CA GLU A 51 5.60 15.16 6.16
C GLU A 51 5.15 15.61 4.75
N SER A 52 6.02 15.53 3.74
CA SER A 52 5.67 15.91 2.36
C SER A 52 4.66 14.97 1.69
N PHE A 53 4.43 13.79 2.28
CA PHE A 53 3.45 12.80 1.80
C PHE A 53 2.09 12.93 2.48
N LYS A 54 2.00 13.69 3.58
CA LYS A 54 0.73 13.85 4.29
C LYS A 54 -0.29 14.57 3.44
N GLY A 55 -1.51 14.02 3.41
CA GLY A 55 -2.62 14.56 2.64
C GLY A 55 -2.61 14.21 1.16
N LEU A 56 -1.61 13.46 0.67
CA LEU A 56 -1.67 12.85 -0.66
C LEU A 56 -2.80 11.83 -0.72
N SER A 57 -3.49 11.77 -1.85
CA SER A 57 -4.48 10.71 -2.09
C SER A 57 -3.79 9.36 -2.24
N ARG A 58 -4.54 8.28 -2.00
CA ARG A 58 -4.07 6.91 -2.27
C ARG A 58 -3.55 6.74 -3.70
N SER A 59 -4.20 7.35 -4.69
CA SER A 59 -3.78 7.28 -6.09
C SER A 59 -2.44 7.98 -6.34
N GLN A 60 -2.20 9.13 -5.69
CA GLN A 60 -0.91 9.84 -5.74
C GLN A 60 0.20 9.03 -5.06
N LEU A 61 -0.07 8.44 -3.90
CA LEU A 61 0.86 7.55 -3.21
C LEU A 61 1.16 6.30 -4.06
N ALA A 62 0.15 5.73 -4.71
CA ALA A 62 0.33 4.58 -5.60
C ALA A 62 1.19 4.91 -6.82
N GLU A 63 1.09 6.13 -7.35
CA GLU A 63 1.96 6.61 -8.44
C GLU A 63 3.43 6.69 -7.99
N ILE A 64 3.68 7.27 -6.81
CA ILE A 64 5.02 7.34 -6.23
C ILE A 64 5.56 5.93 -5.98
N MET A 65 4.78 5.07 -5.35
CA MET A 65 5.14 3.68 -5.04
C MET A 65 5.40 2.84 -6.30
N ALA A 66 4.63 3.03 -7.37
CA ALA A 66 4.81 2.30 -8.62
C ALA A 66 6.02 2.80 -9.42
N ASN A 67 6.40 4.07 -9.24
CA ASN A 67 7.59 4.71 -9.81
C ASN A 67 7.86 4.37 -11.29
N LYS A 68 6.81 4.32 -12.13
CA LYS A 68 6.91 3.84 -13.52
C LYS A 68 7.88 4.66 -14.37
N ASP A 69 8.03 5.94 -14.05
CA ASP A 69 8.90 6.87 -14.77
C ASP A 69 10.28 7.03 -14.11
N GLY A 70 10.57 6.32 -13.02
CA GLY A 70 11.87 6.37 -12.32
C GLY A 70 12.18 7.73 -11.69
N LEU A 71 11.15 8.47 -11.26
CA LEU A 71 11.25 9.84 -10.73
C LEU A 71 11.38 9.91 -9.21
N TYR A 72 11.22 8.78 -8.52
CA TYR A 72 11.22 8.69 -7.06
C TYR A 72 12.34 7.76 -6.57
N THR A 73 12.89 8.05 -5.39
CA THR A 73 13.90 7.20 -4.72
C THR A 73 13.24 5.94 -4.13
N GLU A 74 14.05 4.98 -3.68
CA GLU A 74 13.52 3.83 -2.92
C GLU A 74 12.87 4.28 -1.62
N ASP A 75 13.50 5.19 -0.86
CA ASP A 75 12.94 5.75 0.38
C ASP A 75 11.58 6.45 0.17
N GLN A 76 11.41 7.16 -0.96
CA GLN A 76 10.14 7.80 -1.31
C GLN A 76 9.06 6.77 -1.66
N GLN A 77 9.43 5.66 -2.30
CA GLN A 77 8.51 4.55 -2.58
C GLN A 77 8.09 3.85 -1.28
N ASP A 78 9.03 3.61 -0.37
CA ASP A 78 8.78 2.98 0.93
C ASP A 78 7.92 3.89 1.83
N THR A 79 8.15 5.20 1.78
CA THR A 79 7.32 6.19 2.48
C THR A 79 5.90 6.21 1.91
N ALA A 80 5.75 6.18 0.58
CA ALA A 80 4.43 6.09 -0.05
C ALA A 80 3.70 4.79 0.33
N GLU A 81 4.41 3.66 0.36
CA GLU A 81 3.87 2.38 0.84
C GLU A 81 3.39 2.49 2.29
N PHE A 82 4.18 3.10 3.16
CA PHE A 82 3.84 3.29 4.57
C PHE A 82 2.52 4.05 4.74
N PHE A 83 2.33 5.18 4.04
CA PHE A 83 1.08 5.94 4.15
C PHE A 83 -0.13 5.18 3.60
N ILE A 84 0.02 4.41 2.51
CA ILE A 84 -1.09 3.56 2.03
C ILE A 84 -1.43 2.48 3.07
N TYR A 85 -0.42 1.88 3.69
CA TYR A 85 -0.61 0.90 4.76
C TYR A 85 -1.33 1.52 5.96
N GLU A 86 -0.92 2.71 6.40
CA GLU A 86 -1.55 3.46 7.48
C GLU A 86 -3.03 3.70 7.20
N MET A 87 -3.38 4.20 6.00
CA MET A 87 -4.78 4.38 5.59
C MET A 87 -5.60 3.09 5.67
N GLY A 88 -5.02 1.95 5.30
CA GLY A 88 -5.70 0.65 5.44
C GLY A 88 -5.88 0.22 6.89
N MET A 89 -4.86 0.45 7.73
CA MET A 89 -4.91 0.16 9.16
C MET A 89 -5.88 1.07 9.92
N ASP A 90 -6.10 2.29 9.45
CA ASP A 90 -7.15 3.17 9.96
C ASP A 90 -8.54 2.58 9.71
N GLU A 91 -8.81 2.05 8.51
CA GLU A 91 -10.08 1.37 8.22
C GLU A 91 -10.29 0.12 9.07
N TYR A 92 -9.24 -0.68 9.23
CA TYR A 92 -9.24 -1.81 10.16
C TYR A 92 -9.59 -1.36 11.58
N THR A 93 -8.88 -0.35 12.09
CA THR A 93 -8.97 0.13 13.47
C THR A 93 -10.35 0.72 13.74
N ARG A 94 -10.88 1.51 12.80
CA ARG A 94 -12.22 2.10 12.89
C ARG A 94 -13.29 1.03 13.05
N VAL A 95 -13.23 -0.05 12.26
CA VAL A 95 -14.23 -1.14 12.34
C VAL A 95 -14.01 -2.02 13.57
N TYR A 96 -12.75 -2.30 13.93
CA TYR A 96 -12.44 -3.02 15.16
C TYR A 96 -12.95 -2.28 16.41
N GLN A 97 -12.69 -0.99 16.53
CA GLN A 97 -13.16 -0.18 17.66
C GLN A 97 -14.69 -0.12 17.73
N ALA A 98 -15.38 -0.13 16.58
CA ALA A 98 -16.84 -0.13 16.53
C ALA A 98 -17.47 -1.49 16.88
N THR A 99 -16.77 -2.61 16.66
CA THR A 99 -17.36 -3.96 16.72
C THR A 99 -16.72 -4.90 17.75
N GLY A 100 -15.51 -4.59 18.22
CA GLY A 100 -14.68 -5.49 19.02
C GLY A 100 -14.15 -6.71 18.25
N SER A 101 -14.36 -6.80 16.93
CA SER A 101 -14.04 -7.99 16.13
C SER A 101 -12.84 -7.76 15.21
N HIS A 102 -11.75 -8.48 15.46
CA HIS A 102 -10.58 -8.50 14.57
C HIS A 102 -10.96 -8.95 13.16
N ARG A 103 -11.81 -9.98 13.06
CA ARG A 103 -12.35 -10.46 11.78
C ARG A 103 -13.03 -9.35 10.99
N ALA A 104 -13.94 -8.59 11.61
CA ALA A 104 -14.63 -7.48 10.95
C ALA A 104 -13.65 -6.36 10.53
N GLY A 105 -12.64 -6.07 11.35
CA GLY A 105 -11.55 -5.16 11.00
C GLY A 105 -10.81 -5.61 9.75
N PHE A 106 -10.42 -6.88 9.66
CA PHE A 106 -9.72 -7.39 8.47
C PHE A 106 -10.62 -7.46 7.23
N GLU A 107 -11.93 -7.73 7.38
CA GLU A 107 -12.87 -7.58 6.25
C GLU A 107 -12.90 -6.15 5.72
N ALA A 108 -12.79 -5.15 6.60
CA ALA A 108 -12.72 -3.74 6.20
C ALA A 108 -11.41 -3.42 5.49
N LEU A 109 -10.28 -3.90 6.00
CA LEU A 109 -8.97 -3.75 5.34
C LEU A 109 -8.95 -4.42 3.96
N ILE A 110 -9.54 -5.62 3.83
CA ILE A 110 -9.68 -6.30 2.54
C ILE A 110 -10.47 -5.44 1.54
N LYS A 111 -11.61 -4.89 1.98
CA LYS A 111 -12.43 -4.00 1.13
C LYS A 111 -11.69 -2.72 0.76
N PHE A 112 -10.92 -2.15 1.69
CA PHE A 112 -10.03 -1.02 1.40
C PHE A 112 -9.06 -1.43 0.28
N GLU A 113 -8.36 -2.54 0.41
CA GLU A 113 -7.41 -2.99 -0.63
C GLU A 113 -8.07 -3.34 -1.97
N ASP A 114 -9.33 -3.77 -1.97
CA ASP A 114 -10.10 -4.02 -3.21
C ASP A 114 -10.43 -2.72 -3.96
N GLN A 115 -10.49 -1.57 -3.27
CA GLN A 115 -10.71 -0.24 -3.86
C GLN A 115 -9.46 0.34 -4.52
N ALA A 116 -8.30 -0.33 -4.44
CA ALA A 116 -7.07 0.11 -5.08
C ALA A 116 -7.26 0.28 -6.60
N ASP A 117 -6.65 1.34 -7.14
CA ASP A 117 -6.65 1.61 -8.58
C ASP A 117 -5.84 0.54 -9.34
N PRO A 118 -6.07 0.37 -10.66
CA PRO A 118 -5.35 -0.62 -11.46
C PRO A 118 -3.82 -0.48 -11.42
N LEU A 119 -3.32 0.74 -11.21
CA LEU A 119 -1.88 1.01 -11.06
C LEU A 119 -1.33 0.36 -9.80
N GLU A 120 -1.98 0.57 -8.66
CA GLU A 120 -1.57 0.00 -7.38
C GLU A 120 -1.65 -1.52 -7.40
N LYS A 121 -2.69 -2.09 -8.02
CA LYS A 121 -2.91 -3.54 -8.16
C LYS A 121 -1.82 -4.27 -8.96
N GLN A 122 -1.00 -3.54 -9.70
CA GLN A 122 0.17 -4.08 -10.42
C GLN A 122 1.43 -4.13 -9.55
N THR A 123 1.41 -3.57 -8.34
CA THR A 123 2.58 -3.51 -7.46
C THR A 123 2.70 -4.73 -6.56
N PHE A 124 3.94 -5.09 -6.22
CA PHE A 124 4.22 -6.14 -5.24
C PHE A 124 3.56 -5.86 -3.89
N GLN A 125 3.63 -4.60 -3.44
CA GLN A 125 3.20 -4.21 -2.10
C GLN A 125 1.69 -4.33 -1.92
N TRP A 126 0.91 -4.01 -2.94
CA TRP A 126 -0.53 -4.24 -2.90
C TRP A 126 -0.86 -5.74 -2.77
N ALA A 127 -0.27 -6.59 -3.61
CA ALA A 127 -0.53 -8.03 -3.55
C ALA A 127 -0.09 -8.63 -2.20
N LYS A 128 1.04 -8.14 -1.65
CA LYS A 128 1.56 -8.48 -0.32
C LYS A 128 0.56 -8.15 0.78
N ARG A 129 0.09 -6.91 0.86
CA ARG A 129 -0.87 -6.46 1.88
C ARG A 129 -2.20 -7.19 1.74
N ARG A 130 -2.73 -7.28 0.52
CA ARG A 130 -4.03 -7.93 0.23
C ARG A 130 -4.02 -9.42 0.55
N ALA A 131 -2.94 -10.14 0.25
CA ALA A 131 -2.80 -11.56 0.59
C ALA A 131 -2.69 -11.77 2.10
N ASN A 132 -1.86 -10.98 2.78
CA ASN A 132 -1.70 -11.08 4.23
C ASN A 132 -3.01 -10.80 4.97
N ALA A 133 -3.74 -9.75 4.57
CA ALA A 133 -5.03 -9.40 5.18
C ALA A 133 -6.06 -10.54 5.07
N VAL A 134 -6.12 -11.27 3.95
CA VAL A 134 -7.00 -12.43 3.80
C VAL A 134 -6.59 -13.59 4.69
N VAL A 135 -5.31 -13.93 4.74
CA VAL A 135 -4.86 -15.05 5.57
C VAL A 135 -5.15 -14.77 7.04
N ILE A 136 -4.92 -13.54 7.51
CA ILE A 136 -5.24 -13.15 8.88
C ILE A 136 -6.77 -13.18 9.12
N TYR A 137 -7.57 -12.66 8.17
CA TYR A 137 -9.03 -12.76 8.21
C TYR A 137 -9.51 -14.21 8.35
N GLU A 138 -9.02 -15.12 7.50
CA GLU A 138 -9.39 -16.54 7.49
C GLU A 138 -9.04 -17.22 8.81
N ASN A 139 -7.90 -16.86 9.40
CA ASN A 139 -7.49 -17.34 10.72
C ASN A 139 -8.44 -16.89 11.82
N TYR A 140 -8.86 -15.62 11.82
CA TYR A 140 -9.86 -15.13 12.78
C TYR A 140 -11.24 -15.73 12.55
N ALA A 141 -11.67 -15.90 11.29
CA ALA A 141 -12.93 -16.60 10.99
C ALA A 141 -12.93 -18.02 11.55
N ARG A 142 -11.81 -18.75 11.39
CA ARG A 142 -11.64 -20.08 11.96
C ARG A 142 -11.67 -20.07 13.49
N SER A 143 -10.96 -19.14 14.15
CA SER A 143 -10.96 -19.05 15.62
C SER A 143 -12.33 -18.68 16.18
N ASP A 144 -13.09 -17.86 15.44
CA ASP A 144 -14.46 -17.47 15.79
C ASP A 144 -15.49 -18.57 15.52
N GLY A 145 -15.09 -19.70 14.91
CA GLY A 145 -15.98 -20.80 14.53
C GLY A 145 -16.93 -20.46 13.38
N VAL A 146 -16.58 -19.47 12.53
CA VAL A 146 -17.39 -18.99 11.41
C VAL A 146 -16.80 -19.46 10.09
N ILE A 147 -17.66 -19.78 9.12
CA ILE A 147 -17.24 -20.06 7.74
C ILE A 147 -16.71 -18.76 7.13
N ALA A 148 -15.42 -18.75 6.79
CA ALA A 148 -14.79 -17.60 6.14
C ALA A 148 -15.46 -17.31 4.80
N LYS A 149 -15.73 -16.03 4.52
CA LYS A 149 -16.10 -15.60 3.18
C LYS A 149 -14.92 -15.78 2.24
N ASP A 150 -15.20 -16.21 1.01
CA ASP A 150 -14.19 -16.25 -0.04
C ASP A 150 -13.87 -14.84 -0.55
N TYR A 151 -12.61 -14.44 -0.37
CA TYR A 151 -12.04 -13.17 -0.83
C TYR A 151 -10.94 -13.37 -1.89
N ASP A 152 -10.85 -14.56 -2.47
CA ASP A 152 -9.85 -14.86 -3.48
C ASP A 152 -10.08 -14.13 -4.80
N ILE A 153 -8.95 -13.78 -5.40
CA ILE A 153 -8.89 -13.01 -6.65
C ILE A 153 -8.00 -13.73 -7.67
N GLY A 154 -8.23 -13.44 -8.95
CA GLY A 154 -7.52 -14.07 -10.08
C GLY A 154 -6.04 -13.70 -10.20
N ASN A 155 -5.53 -12.77 -9.40
CA ASN A 155 -4.15 -12.28 -9.49
C ASN A 155 -3.13 -13.36 -9.09
N SER A 156 -2.17 -13.64 -9.98
CA SER A 156 -1.18 -14.71 -9.82
C SER A 156 -0.20 -14.45 -8.67
N LEU A 157 0.29 -13.22 -8.53
CA LEU A 157 1.18 -12.81 -7.44
C LEU A 157 0.48 -12.93 -6.09
N TYR A 158 -0.77 -12.47 -5.99
CA TYR A 158 -1.61 -12.64 -4.81
C TYR A 158 -1.72 -14.11 -4.41
N LYS A 159 -1.97 -15.02 -5.36
CA LYS A 159 -2.08 -16.46 -5.06
C LYS A 159 -0.78 -17.04 -4.51
N LYS A 160 0.37 -16.69 -5.11
CA LYS A 160 1.70 -17.09 -4.61
C LYS A 160 1.92 -16.58 -3.18
N LEU A 161 1.64 -15.30 -2.94
CA LEU A 161 1.82 -14.67 -1.62
C LEU A 161 0.83 -15.24 -0.59
N LYS A 162 -0.43 -15.49 -0.94
CA LYS A 162 -1.43 -16.10 -0.05
C LYS A 162 -0.99 -17.49 0.36
N ALA A 163 -0.55 -18.33 -0.59
CA ALA A 163 -0.03 -19.66 -0.30
C ALA A 163 1.18 -19.61 0.65
N PHE A 164 2.11 -18.69 0.40
CA PHE A 164 3.24 -18.43 1.28
C PHE A 164 2.78 -18.04 2.70
N TYR A 165 1.88 -17.06 2.84
CA TYR A 165 1.39 -16.64 4.16
C TYR A 165 0.61 -17.75 4.89
N ILE A 166 -0.12 -18.61 4.19
CA ILE A 166 -0.75 -19.80 4.78
C ILE A 166 0.31 -20.75 5.36
N ARG A 167 1.37 -21.04 4.60
CA ARG A 167 2.50 -21.85 5.08
C ARG A 167 3.12 -21.23 6.34
N MET A 168 3.47 -19.94 6.28
CA MET A 168 4.07 -19.22 7.40
C MET A 168 3.18 -19.20 8.64
N SER A 169 1.86 -19.04 8.47
CA SER A 169 0.89 -19.10 9.57
C SER A 169 0.87 -20.47 10.25
N ASN A 170 0.94 -21.54 9.46
CA ASN A 170 0.98 -22.91 9.99
C ASN A 170 2.29 -23.18 10.72
N GLU A 171 3.43 -22.79 10.13
CA GLU A 171 4.75 -22.93 10.76
C GLU A 171 4.86 -22.13 12.06
N SER A 172 4.34 -20.90 12.09
CA SER A 172 4.26 -20.07 13.30
C SER A 172 3.43 -20.73 14.39
N SER A 173 2.29 -21.33 14.03
CA SER A 173 1.44 -22.05 14.98
C SER A 173 2.15 -23.27 15.58
N ILE A 174 2.88 -24.03 14.75
CA ILE A 174 3.67 -25.18 15.20
C ILE A 174 4.82 -24.73 16.10
N ALA A 175 5.54 -23.65 15.72
CA ALA A 175 6.64 -23.10 16.49
C ALA A 175 6.16 -22.62 17.88
N PHE A 176 5.05 -21.89 17.92
CA PHE A 176 4.41 -21.45 19.17
C PHE A 176 4.09 -22.62 20.10
N LEU A 177 3.41 -23.65 19.58
CA LEU A 177 3.03 -24.83 20.36
C LEU A 177 4.25 -25.63 20.86
N ALA A 178 5.35 -25.58 20.13
CA ALA A 178 6.60 -26.26 20.46
C ALA A 178 7.59 -25.39 21.28
N GLY A 179 7.25 -24.14 21.59
CA GLY A 179 8.14 -23.18 22.27
C GLY A 179 9.42 -22.86 21.48
N ARG A 180 9.34 -22.93 20.13
CA ARG A 180 10.46 -22.68 19.22
C ARG A 180 10.45 -21.24 18.72
N GLU A 181 11.56 -20.84 18.10
CA GLU A 181 11.68 -19.57 17.40
C GLU A 181 10.65 -19.46 16.27
N MET A 182 10.09 -18.26 16.11
CA MET A 182 9.13 -17.97 15.05
C MET A 182 9.84 -17.90 13.69
N PRO A 183 9.21 -18.40 12.62
CA PRO A 183 9.83 -18.37 11.30
C PRO A 183 10.02 -16.92 10.81
N ASP A 184 11.22 -16.61 10.31
CA ASP A 184 11.52 -15.30 9.73
C ASP A 184 10.93 -15.18 8.32
N LEU A 185 9.86 -14.38 8.23
CA LEU A 185 9.14 -14.13 6.99
C LEU A 185 10.01 -13.50 5.90
N TYR A 186 10.85 -12.52 6.25
CA TYR A 186 11.65 -11.79 5.27
C TYR A 186 12.97 -12.52 4.94
N GLY A 187 13.43 -13.36 5.86
CA GLY A 187 14.55 -14.28 5.67
C GLY A 187 14.24 -15.46 4.76
N ASP A 188 12.97 -15.84 4.64
CA ASP A 188 12.53 -17.04 3.94
C ASP A 188 12.91 -17.04 2.44
N PRO A 189 13.54 -18.11 1.91
CA PRO A 189 13.95 -18.20 0.51
C PRO A 189 12.79 -18.10 -0.49
N GLU A 190 11.61 -18.61 -0.14
CA GLU A 190 10.42 -18.55 -1.00
C GLU A 190 9.92 -17.11 -1.13
N TYR A 191 9.86 -16.35 -0.03
CA TYR A 191 9.49 -14.94 -0.06
C TYR A 191 10.45 -14.13 -0.94
N LYS A 192 11.77 -14.32 -0.74
CA LYS A 192 12.81 -13.68 -1.55
C LYS A 192 12.66 -14.03 -3.03
N LYS A 193 12.37 -15.30 -3.34
CA LYS A 193 12.15 -15.75 -4.71
C LYS A 193 10.90 -15.10 -5.33
N ILE A 194 9.75 -15.10 -4.64
CA ILE A 194 8.52 -14.47 -5.13
C ILE A 194 8.75 -12.98 -5.41
N LYS A 195 9.47 -12.29 -4.51
CA LYS A 195 9.86 -10.88 -4.70
C LYS A 195 10.77 -10.70 -5.91
N SER A 196 11.83 -11.50 -6.04
CA SER A 196 12.78 -11.43 -7.17
C SER A 196 12.09 -11.68 -8.51
N ASP A 197 11.33 -12.77 -8.62
CA ASP A 197 10.58 -13.14 -9.83
C ASP A 197 9.69 -11.97 -10.28
N PHE A 198 8.95 -11.34 -9.35
CA PHE A 198 8.09 -10.20 -9.68
C PHE A 198 8.87 -9.01 -10.25
N TYR A 199 9.99 -8.61 -9.63
CA TYR A 199 10.76 -7.47 -10.10
C TYR A 199 11.53 -7.77 -11.39
N GLU A 200 11.96 -9.01 -11.62
CA GLU A 200 12.55 -9.44 -12.88
C GLU A 200 11.53 -9.36 -14.03
N GLU A 201 10.31 -9.89 -13.83
CA GLU A 201 9.22 -9.86 -14.82
C GLU A 201 8.78 -8.42 -15.15
N ASN A 202 8.68 -7.55 -14.14
CA ASN A 202 8.28 -6.15 -14.33
C ASN A 202 9.40 -5.26 -14.89
N ARG A 203 10.67 -5.52 -14.58
CA ARG A 203 11.81 -4.84 -15.22
C ARG A 203 11.97 -5.25 -16.68
N ALA A 204 11.62 -6.48 -17.03
CA ALA A 204 11.66 -6.99 -18.41
C ALA A 204 10.51 -6.49 -19.29
N GLY A 205 9.57 -5.69 -18.76
CA GLY A 205 8.43 -5.17 -19.51
C GLY A 205 7.37 -6.22 -19.85
N PHE A 206 7.38 -7.38 -19.19
CA PHE A 206 6.36 -8.40 -19.42
C PHE A 206 5.04 -7.98 -18.77
N LYS A 207 4.09 -7.57 -19.62
CA LYS A 207 2.71 -7.25 -19.24
C LYS A 207 2.01 -8.54 -18.83
N PHE A 208 1.55 -8.62 -17.59
CA PHE A 208 0.55 -9.61 -17.21
C PHE A 208 -0.74 -9.35 -18.01
N THR A 209 -1.11 -10.32 -18.84
CA THR A 209 -2.40 -10.34 -19.54
C THR A 209 -3.49 -10.54 -18.50
N VAL A 210 -4.44 -9.59 -18.43
CA VAL A 210 -5.68 -9.68 -17.63
C VAL A 210 -6.62 -10.70 -18.26
#